data_AF-A0A7C1KLH7-F1
#
_entry.id   AF-A0A7C1KLH7-F1
#
_cell.length_a   1.000
_cell.length_b   1.000
_cell.length_c   1.000
_cell.angle_alpha   90.00
_cell.angle_beta   90.00
_cell.angle_gamma   90.00
#
_symmetry.space_group_name_H-M   'P 1'
#
loop_
_entity.id
_entity.type
_entity.pdbx_description
1 polymer ?
#
loop_
_entity_poly.entity_id
_entity_poly.type
_entity_poly.pdbx_seq_one_letter_code
_entity_poly.pdbx_strand_id
1 'polypeptide(L)'
;ERLHAADKDIKGIQFRKNSGKAAALSAGFKYAQGKVIITMDADLQDDSGEISKFIKKLDEGYDLVSGWRFERQDPISKTLPSKIFNYLTSRLTRIRIHDFNCGFKAYRQGVIKDIELYGELHRYIPVLAHWKGYKVGEMKVKHHPRAHGKSKYGMVRLFRGFTDLLTVTFLTRYMKKPLHLFGAVGLLLFLLGLIVNVYFVVLWFLGQGIWGRPLLLLGVLLMLIGFQVISTGLIGEIIVSSRGRTDDEYSIKRFLE
;
A
#
# COMPACT_ATOMS: atom_id res chain seq x y z
N GLU A 1 -29.71 12.19 -2.60
CA GLU A 1 -31.05 12.24 -3.21
C GLU A 1 -31.56 13.65 -3.38
N ARG A 2 -31.85 14.41 -2.30
CA ARG A 2 -32.27 15.82 -2.42
C ARG A 2 -31.29 16.68 -3.21
N LEU A 3 -29.99 16.57 -2.94
CA LEU A 3 -28.94 17.28 -3.68
C LEU A 3 -28.89 16.88 -5.16
N HIS A 4 -28.93 15.58 -5.47
CA HIS A 4 -28.99 15.09 -6.84
C HIS A 4 -30.25 15.54 -7.60
N ALA A 5 -31.38 15.65 -6.91
CA ALA A 5 -32.62 16.15 -7.51
C ALA A 5 -32.53 17.66 -7.84
N ALA A 6 -31.76 18.42 -7.05
CA ALA A 6 -31.52 19.84 -7.28
C ALA A 6 -30.40 20.10 -8.31
N ASP A 7 -29.42 19.21 -8.41
CA ASP A 7 -28.24 19.35 -9.27
C ASP A 7 -27.85 17.99 -9.87
N LYS A 8 -27.92 17.89 -11.20
CA LYS A 8 -27.62 16.68 -11.98
C LYS A 8 -26.14 16.36 -12.07
N ASP A 9 -25.26 17.31 -11.75
CA ASP A 9 -23.82 17.06 -11.69
C ASP A 9 -23.43 16.25 -10.44
N ILE A 10 -24.31 16.21 -9.43
CA ILE A 10 -24.11 15.45 -8.20
C ILE A 10 -24.57 14.01 -8.40
N LYS A 11 -23.64 13.09 -8.62
CA LYS A 11 -23.92 11.64 -8.70
C LYS A 11 -23.58 10.93 -7.39
N GLY A 12 -24.25 9.82 -7.11
CA GLY A 12 -24.05 9.05 -5.88
C GLY A 12 -24.02 7.55 -6.09
N ILE A 13 -23.14 6.85 -5.36
CA ILE A 13 -23.05 5.39 -5.37
C ILE A 13 -23.29 4.89 -3.94
N GLN A 14 -24.30 4.03 -3.77
CA GLN A 14 -24.59 3.41 -2.47
C GLN A 14 -24.17 1.94 -2.48
N PHE A 15 -23.28 1.56 -1.58
CA PHE A 15 -22.92 0.15 -1.36
C PHE A 15 -23.96 -0.58 -0.51
N ARG A 16 -24.06 -1.90 -0.67
CA ARG A 16 -24.95 -2.75 0.15
C ARG A 16 -24.50 -2.84 1.60
N LYS A 17 -23.19 -2.73 1.85
CA LYS A 17 -22.57 -2.70 3.17
C LYS A 17 -21.38 -1.75 3.17
N ASN A 18 -20.84 -1.43 4.34
CA ASN A 18 -19.59 -0.68 4.43
C ASN A 18 -18.42 -1.52 3.90
N SER A 19 -17.85 -1.10 2.78
CA SER A 19 -16.69 -1.74 2.12
C SER A 19 -15.38 -0.95 2.30
N GLY A 20 -15.37 0.11 3.12
CA GLY A 20 -14.17 0.91 3.40
C GLY A 20 -13.81 1.94 2.32
N LYS A 21 -12.73 2.70 2.58
CA LYS A 21 -12.31 3.86 1.77
C LYS A 21 -11.75 3.48 0.41
N ALA A 22 -10.94 2.42 0.31
CA ALA A 22 -10.38 2.01 -0.99
C ALA A 22 -11.47 1.55 -1.96
N ALA A 23 -12.46 0.78 -1.49
CA ALA A 23 -13.61 0.41 -2.32
C ALA A 23 -14.40 1.63 -2.79
N ALA A 24 -14.63 2.61 -1.91
CA ALA A 24 -15.32 3.85 -2.27
C ALA A 24 -14.56 4.66 -3.33
N LEU A 25 -13.23 4.78 -3.20
CA LEU A 25 -12.38 5.42 -4.20
C LEU A 25 -12.32 4.63 -5.50
N SER A 26 -12.22 3.30 -5.43
CA SER A 26 -12.23 2.41 -6.59
C SER A 26 -13.51 2.56 -7.41
N ALA A 27 -14.67 2.53 -6.75
CA ALA A 27 -15.94 2.83 -7.40
C ALA A 27 -15.95 4.26 -7.97
N GLY A 28 -15.56 5.26 -7.20
CA GLY A 28 -15.48 6.65 -7.66
C GLY A 28 -14.63 6.81 -8.93
N PHE A 29 -13.46 6.18 -8.98
CA PHE A 29 -12.58 6.18 -10.15
C PHE A 29 -13.17 5.45 -11.34
N LYS A 30 -13.84 4.32 -11.13
CA LYS A 30 -14.50 3.54 -12.20
C LYS A 30 -15.57 4.35 -12.92
N TYR A 31 -16.33 5.18 -12.19
CA TYR A 31 -17.44 5.97 -12.75
C TYR A 31 -17.06 7.43 -13.08
N ALA A 32 -15.86 7.89 -12.73
CA ALA A 32 -15.40 9.24 -13.04
C ALA A 32 -15.09 9.41 -14.53
N GLN A 33 -15.74 10.39 -15.17
CA GLN A 33 -15.61 10.65 -16.61
C GLN A 33 -14.70 11.84 -16.96
N GLY A 34 -14.31 12.64 -15.97
CA GLY A 34 -13.48 13.83 -16.17
C GLY A 34 -12.04 13.52 -16.66
N LYS A 35 -11.44 14.47 -17.38
CA LYS A 35 -10.01 14.42 -17.78
C LYS A 35 -9.07 14.54 -16.58
N VAL A 36 -9.48 15.32 -15.60
CA VAL A 36 -8.83 15.50 -14.30
C VAL A 36 -9.81 15.02 -13.23
N ILE A 37 -9.33 14.17 -12.34
CA ILE A 37 -10.08 13.63 -11.22
C ILE A 37 -9.44 14.15 -9.95
N ILE A 38 -10.26 14.61 -9.02
CA ILE A 38 -9.80 15.12 -7.73
C ILE A 38 -10.54 14.37 -6.64
N THR A 39 -9.80 13.90 -5.65
CA THR A 39 -10.36 13.27 -4.44
C THR A 39 -10.24 14.25 -3.29
N MET A 40 -11.28 14.32 -2.46
CA MET A 40 -11.34 15.20 -1.28
C MET A 40 -12.15 14.49 -0.19
N ASP A 41 -11.76 14.65 1.07
CA ASP A 41 -12.49 14.06 2.19
C ASP A 41 -13.71 14.94 2.56
N ALA A 42 -14.83 14.30 2.94
CA ALA A 42 -16.09 14.99 3.23
C ALA A 42 -16.17 15.61 4.64
N ASP A 43 -15.06 15.66 5.39
CA ASP A 43 -15.00 16.17 6.76
C ASP A 43 -14.61 17.67 6.85
N LEU A 44 -14.63 18.37 5.70
CA LEU A 44 -14.33 19.79 5.54
C LEU A 44 -12.93 20.21 6.01
N GLN A 45 -12.02 19.25 6.19
CA GLN A 45 -10.63 19.55 6.54
C GLN A 45 -9.81 20.07 5.35
N ASP A 46 -10.23 19.71 4.14
CA ASP A 46 -9.61 20.09 2.88
C ASP A 46 -10.31 21.33 2.30
N ASP A 47 -9.53 22.33 1.90
CA ASP A 47 -10.03 23.57 1.30
C ASP A 47 -10.27 23.40 -0.21
N SER A 48 -11.54 23.40 -0.62
CA SER A 48 -11.92 23.31 -2.03
C SER A 48 -11.36 24.43 -2.92
N GLY A 49 -11.01 25.60 -2.35
CA GLY A 49 -10.38 26.70 -3.09
C GLY A 49 -8.99 26.34 -3.63
N GLU A 50 -8.33 25.32 -3.06
CA GLU A 50 -7.02 24.84 -3.49
C GLU A 50 -7.09 23.97 -4.77
N ILE A 51 -8.30 23.56 -5.22
CA ILE A 51 -8.49 22.77 -6.45
C ILE A 51 -7.81 23.41 -7.67
N SER A 52 -7.92 24.73 -7.81
CA SER A 52 -7.29 25.48 -8.91
C SER A 52 -5.75 25.32 -8.94
N LYS A 53 -5.12 25.18 -7.77
CA LYS A 53 -3.67 24.98 -7.66
C LYS A 53 -3.26 23.57 -8.04
N PHE A 54 -4.08 22.56 -7.72
CA PHE A 54 -3.84 21.19 -8.17
C PHE A 54 -3.85 21.09 -9.70
N ILE A 55 -4.80 21.77 -10.36
CA ILE A 55 -4.88 21.78 -11.83
C ILE A 55 -3.62 22.41 -12.42
N LYS A 56 -3.23 23.60 -11.94
CA LYS A 56 -1.98 24.27 -12.36
C LYS A 56 -0.77 23.37 -12.18
N LYS A 57 -0.70 22.64 -11.05
CA LYS A 57 0.41 21.73 -10.76
C LYS A 57 0.42 20.54 -11.73
N LEU A 58 -0.73 19.97 -12.08
CA LEU A 58 -0.80 18.93 -13.11
C LEU A 58 -0.28 19.44 -14.45
N ASP A 59 -0.58 20.69 -14.81
CA ASP A 59 -0.17 21.31 -16.08
C ASP A 59 1.34 21.58 -16.18
N GLU A 60 2.08 21.57 -15.07
CA GLU A 60 3.56 21.53 -15.08
C GLU A 60 4.14 20.21 -15.62
N GLY A 61 3.29 19.25 -15.99
CA GLY A 61 3.68 17.97 -16.57
C GLY A 61 3.66 16.79 -15.60
N TYR A 62 2.93 16.93 -14.48
CA TYR A 62 2.66 15.82 -13.56
C TYR A 62 1.38 15.08 -13.95
N ASP A 63 1.35 13.79 -13.67
CA ASP A 63 0.20 12.91 -13.91
C ASP A 63 -0.64 12.72 -12.63
N LEU A 64 0.02 12.78 -11.47
CA LEU A 64 -0.60 12.73 -10.14
C LEU A 64 0.03 13.81 -9.27
N VAL A 65 -0.79 14.60 -8.57
CA VAL A 65 -0.32 15.56 -7.56
C VAL A 65 -0.96 15.23 -6.21
N SER A 66 -0.12 15.00 -5.21
CA SER A 66 -0.56 14.77 -3.83
C SER A 66 -0.54 16.06 -3.01
N GLY A 67 -1.57 16.30 -2.21
CA GLY A 67 -1.53 17.33 -1.18
C GLY A 67 -0.55 16.97 -0.06
N TRP A 68 0.12 17.99 0.46
CA TRP A 68 0.95 17.93 1.65
C TRP A 68 0.44 18.90 2.70
N ARG A 69 -0.01 18.35 3.83
CA ARG A 69 -0.40 19.13 5.01
C ARG A 69 0.86 19.66 5.69
N PHE A 70 1.25 20.89 5.34
CA PHE A 70 2.51 21.50 5.78
C PHE A 70 2.46 21.96 7.25
N GLU A 71 1.38 22.63 7.65
CA GLU A 71 1.21 23.11 9.03
C GLU A 71 0.38 22.11 9.84
N ARG A 72 1.06 21.18 10.52
CA ARG A 72 0.39 20.27 11.46
C ARG A 72 0.46 20.88 12.86
N GLN A 73 -0.66 21.41 13.35
CA GLN A 73 -0.85 21.73 14.77
C GLN A 73 -1.17 20.46 15.61
N ASP A 74 -0.69 19.30 15.17
CA ASP A 74 -0.87 18.01 15.84
C ASP A 74 0.20 17.82 16.94
N PRO A 75 -0.12 17.20 18.08
CA PRO A 75 0.86 16.92 19.13
C PRO A 75 2.03 16.06 18.64
N ILE A 76 3.23 16.28 19.19
CA ILE A 76 4.50 15.65 18.80
C ILE A 76 4.42 14.12 18.82
N SER A 77 3.61 13.55 19.71
CA SER A 77 3.34 12.10 19.83
C SER A 77 2.70 11.47 18.57
N LYS A 78 2.03 12.27 17.73
CA LYS A 78 1.41 11.81 16.47
C LYS A 78 2.25 12.16 15.23
N THR A 79 3.04 13.22 15.29
CA THR A 79 3.82 13.69 14.14
C THR A 79 5.12 12.92 13.95
N LEU A 80 5.81 12.54 15.03
CA LEU A 80 7.09 11.83 14.94
C LEU A 80 6.96 10.44 14.27
N PRO A 81 6.01 9.58 14.65
CA PRO A 81 5.90 8.27 14.01
C PRO A 81 5.39 8.35 12.57
N SER A 82 4.53 9.34 12.27
CA SER A 82 4.09 9.62 10.90
C SER A 82 5.25 10.08 10.01
N LYS A 83 6.16 10.90 10.54
CA LYS A 83 7.37 11.35 9.82
C LYS A 83 8.31 10.19 9.54
N ILE A 84 8.56 9.31 10.51
CA ILE A 84 9.39 8.10 10.32
C ILE A 84 8.76 7.20 9.26
N PHE A 85 7.46 6.96 9.35
CA PHE A 85 6.73 6.14 8.39
C PHE A 85 6.81 6.70 6.96
N ASN A 86 6.55 8.00 6.80
CA ASN A 86 6.64 8.67 5.49
C ASN A 86 8.07 8.66 4.96
N TYR A 87 9.08 8.85 5.81
CA TYR A 87 10.49 8.79 5.44
C TYR A 87 10.90 7.39 4.97
N LEU A 88 10.58 6.34 5.73
CA LEU A 88 10.85 4.96 5.35
C LEU A 88 10.15 4.59 4.05
N THR A 89 8.87 4.96 3.91
CA THR A 89 8.09 4.73 2.69
C THR A 89 8.73 5.44 1.51
N SER A 90 9.07 6.72 1.62
CA SER A 90 9.74 7.49 0.57
C SER A 90 11.07 6.85 0.17
N ARG A 91 11.88 6.41 1.15
CA ARG A 91 13.18 5.80 0.86
C ARG A 91 13.07 4.44 0.17
N LEU A 92 12.13 3.60 0.61
CA LEU A 92 11.90 2.27 0.04
C LEU A 92 11.25 2.34 -1.35
N THR A 93 10.33 3.28 -1.56
CA THR A 93 9.59 3.43 -2.81
C THR A 93 10.28 4.35 -3.82
N ARG A 94 11.33 5.07 -3.40
CA ARG A 94 12.10 6.06 -4.17
C ARG A 94 11.30 7.27 -4.67
N ILE A 95 10.09 7.47 -4.13
CA ILE A 95 9.26 8.63 -4.43
C ILE A 95 9.50 9.73 -3.39
N ARG A 96 9.68 10.98 -3.82
CA ARG A 96 9.87 12.12 -2.92
C ARG A 96 8.53 12.77 -2.59
N ILE A 97 7.82 12.23 -1.59
CA ILE A 97 6.55 12.75 -1.08
C ILE A 97 6.64 12.80 0.44
N HIS A 98 6.16 13.89 1.03
CA HIS A 98 6.17 14.14 2.47
C HIS A 98 4.91 13.62 3.17
N ASP A 99 3.77 13.53 2.48
CA ASP A 99 2.52 13.02 3.07
C ASP A 99 1.71 12.08 2.16
N PHE A 100 1.94 10.77 2.35
CA PHE A 100 1.15 9.73 1.68
C PHE A 100 -0.31 9.70 2.11
N ASN A 101 -0.62 10.11 3.35
CA ASN A 101 -1.93 9.95 3.97
C ASN A 101 -2.93 11.06 3.63
N CYS A 102 -2.52 12.11 2.91
CA CYS A 102 -3.43 13.16 2.48
C CYS A 102 -4.42 12.61 1.45
N GLY A 103 -5.74 12.71 1.74
CA GLY A 103 -6.81 12.30 0.83
C GLY A 103 -7.03 13.27 -0.32
N PHE A 104 -6.56 14.51 -0.19
CA PHE A 104 -6.64 15.53 -1.21
C PHE A 104 -5.58 15.31 -2.29
N LYS A 105 -5.99 14.77 -3.43
CA LYS A 105 -5.08 14.42 -4.54
C LYS A 105 -5.78 14.70 -5.87
N ALA A 106 -4.98 15.02 -6.88
CA ALA A 106 -5.45 15.21 -8.25
C ALA A 106 -4.74 14.23 -9.21
N TYR A 107 -5.48 13.74 -10.19
CA TYR A 107 -5.06 12.68 -11.09
C TYR A 107 -5.45 13.03 -12.52
N ARG A 108 -4.57 12.72 -13.48
CA ARG A 108 -4.97 12.57 -14.88
C ARG A 108 -5.75 11.26 -15.04
N GLN A 109 -6.73 11.25 -15.95
CA GLN A 109 -7.58 10.08 -16.17
C GLN A 109 -6.81 8.78 -16.47
N GLY A 110 -5.66 8.87 -17.14
CA GLY A 110 -4.80 7.70 -17.38
C GLY A 110 -4.36 7.00 -16.10
N VAL A 111 -4.03 7.75 -15.05
CA VAL A 111 -3.54 7.21 -13.78
C VAL A 111 -4.59 6.36 -13.08
N ILE A 112 -5.84 6.83 -13.03
CA ILE A 112 -6.92 6.12 -12.33
C ILE A 112 -7.38 4.85 -13.06
N LYS A 113 -7.26 4.81 -14.39
CA LYS A 113 -7.60 3.62 -15.20
C LYS A 113 -6.58 2.51 -15.00
N ASP A 114 -5.35 2.89 -14.69
CA ASP A 114 -4.24 1.98 -14.52
C ASP A 114 -4.10 1.46 -13.08
N ILE A 115 -4.64 2.17 -12.09
CA ILE A 115 -4.46 1.82 -10.68
C ILE A 115 -5.67 1.06 -10.17
N GLU A 116 -5.43 -0.17 -9.71
CA GLU A 116 -6.39 -0.98 -8.98
C GLU A 116 -6.23 -0.73 -7.47
N LEU A 117 -7.33 -0.39 -6.78
CA LEU A 117 -7.34 -0.14 -5.34
C LEU A 117 -8.09 -1.23 -4.58
N TYR A 118 -7.46 -1.79 -3.55
CA TYR A 118 -8.08 -2.70 -2.58
C TYR A 118 -7.56 -2.44 -1.16
N GLY A 119 -8.34 -2.83 -0.15
CA GLY A 119 -7.96 -2.71 1.27
C GLY A 119 -7.47 -1.32 1.71
N GLU A 120 -6.22 -1.22 2.19
CA GLU A 120 -5.61 0.03 2.65
C GLU A 120 -4.74 0.73 1.57
N LEU A 121 -4.76 0.25 0.32
CA LEU A 121 -3.90 0.77 -0.77
C LEU A 121 -4.21 2.21 -1.19
N HIS A 122 -5.37 2.75 -0.78
CA HIS A 122 -5.75 4.14 -1.04
C HIS A 122 -4.73 5.18 -0.55
N ARG A 123 -3.85 4.83 0.41
CA ARG A 123 -2.75 5.70 0.87
C ARG A 123 -1.54 5.68 -0.06
N TYR A 124 -1.36 4.58 -0.78
CA TYR A 124 -0.18 4.30 -1.59
C TYR A 124 -0.39 4.55 -3.08
N ILE A 125 -1.50 5.20 -3.46
CA ILE A 125 -1.77 5.58 -4.86
C ILE A 125 -0.59 6.32 -5.50
N PRO A 126 0.07 7.28 -4.82
CA PRO A 126 1.27 7.93 -5.38
C PRO A 126 2.40 6.94 -5.67
N VAL A 127 2.61 5.94 -4.81
CA VAL A 127 3.63 4.90 -4.98
C VAL A 127 3.28 3.99 -6.17
N LEU A 128 2.02 3.56 -6.26
CA LEU A 128 1.51 2.73 -7.35
C LEU A 128 1.66 3.43 -8.70
N ALA A 129 1.30 4.72 -8.76
CA ALA A 129 1.45 5.55 -9.94
C ALA A 129 2.92 5.67 -10.35
N HIS A 130 3.81 5.98 -9.41
CA HIS A 130 5.24 6.14 -9.67
C HIS A 130 5.87 4.85 -10.22
N TRP A 131 5.54 3.70 -9.67
CA TRP A 131 6.06 2.41 -10.17
C TRP A 131 5.48 1.99 -11.51
N LYS A 132 4.32 2.52 -11.90
CA LYS A 132 3.81 2.42 -13.28
C LYS A 132 4.45 3.40 -14.25
N GLY A 133 5.35 4.27 -13.79
CA GLY A 133 6.09 5.22 -14.62
C GLY A 133 5.44 6.61 -14.71
N TYR A 134 4.35 6.87 -13.99
CA TYR A 134 3.73 8.19 -13.97
C TYR A 134 4.56 9.21 -13.19
N LYS A 135 4.51 10.47 -13.64
CA LYS A 135 5.15 11.59 -12.96
C LYS A 135 4.30 12.03 -11.78
N VAL A 136 4.86 11.87 -10.58
CA VAL A 136 4.16 12.20 -9.34
C VAL A 136 4.76 13.43 -8.69
N GLY A 137 3.90 14.42 -8.43
CA GLY A 137 4.23 15.67 -7.75
C GLY A 137 3.57 15.78 -6.38
N GLU A 138 4.00 16.80 -5.64
CA GLU A 138 3.41 17.16 -4.36
C GLU A 138 3.23 18.69 -4.29
N MET A 139 2.19 19.14 -3.60
CA MET A 139 1.97 20.57 -3.32
C MET A 139 1.52 20.78 -1.88
N LYS A 140 1.92 21.91 -1.29
CA LYS A 140 1.46 22.31 0.04
C LYS A 140 -0.02 22.69 -0.04
N VAL A 141 -0.82 22.14 0.87
CA VAL A 141 -2.23 22.47 1.04
C VAL A 141 -2.51 22.98 2.45
N LYS A 142 -3.48 23.89 2.56
CA LYS A 142 -4.03 24.30 3.85
C LYS A 142 -4.84 23.15 4.44
N HIS A 143 -4.74 22.93 5.74
CA HIS A 143 -5.47 21.89 6.43
C HIS A 143 -6.14 22.47 7.67
N HIS A 144 -7.47 22.39 7.71
CA HIS A 144 -8.24 22.92 8.83
C HIS A 144 -8.39 21.88 9.95
N PRO A 145 -8.40 22.30 11.22
CA PRO A 145 -8.73 21.43 12.33
C PRO A 145 -10.16 20.90 12.15
N ARG A 146 -10.38 19.65 12.58
CA ARG A 146 -11.66 18.96 12.39
C ARG A 146 -12.79 19.65 13.19
N ALA A 147 -13.89 20.00 12.55
CA ALA A 147 -15.06 20.58 13.22
C ALA A 147 -15.83 19.55 14.08
N HIS A 148 -15.91 18.27 13.65
CA HIS A 148 -16.64 17.22 14.35
C HIS A 148 -15.94 15.84 14.34
N GLY A 149 -15.90 15.17 15.51
CA GLY A 149 -15.49 13.76 15.67
C GLY A 149 -14.13 13.51 16.34
N LYS A 150 -14.04 12.45 17.16
CA LYS A 150 -12.80 12.04 17.84
C LYS A 150 -11.88 11.23 16.90
N SER A 151 -10.58 11.52 16.92
CA SER A 151 -9.55 10.75 16.20
C SER A 151 -9.42 9.33 16.79
N LYS A 152 -9.91 8.30 16.08
CA LYS A 152 -9.78 6.87 16.46
C LYS A 152 -8.36 6.29 16.27
N TYR A 153 -7.32 7.12 16.27
CA TYR A 153 -6.02 6.81 15.67
C TYR A 153 -4.87 6.84 16.68
N GLY A 154 -4.40 5.65 17.10
CA GLY A 154 -3.32 5.43 18.07
C GLY A 154 -2.18 4.52 17.55
N MET A 155 -1.33 4.02 18.47
CA MET A 155 -0.09 3.24 18.18
C MET A 155 -0.28 1.98 17.33
N VAL A 156 -1.47 1.37 17.36
CA VAL A 156 -1.84 0.23 16.48
C VAL A 156 -1.64 0.57 15.00
N ARG A 157 -1.72 1.85 14.62
CA ARG A 157 -1.49 2.33 13.25
C ARG A 157 -0.03 2.30 12.82
N LEU A 158 0.95 2.36 13.72
CA LEU A 158 2.36 2.24 13.32
C LEU A 158 2.71 0.82 12.88
N PHE A 159 2.31 -0.15 13.69
CA PHE A 159 2.47 -1.56 13.35
C PHE A 159 1.67 -1.90 12.09
N ARG A 160 0.40 -1.48 12.02
CA ARG A 160 -0.40 -1.65 10.79
C ARG A 160 0.20 -0.92 9.60
N GLY A 161 0.71 0.30 9.75
CA GLY A 161 1.35 1.04 8.68
C GLY A 161 2.61 0.33 8.17
N PHE A 162 3.46 -0.18 9.06
CA PHE A 162 4.63 -0.97 8.68
C PHE A 162 4.23 -2.28 8.00
N THR A 163 3.27 -3.02 8.53
CA THR A 163 2.75 -4.24 7.88
C THR A 163 2.06 -3.91 6.56
N ASP A 164 1.37 -2.77 6.45
CA ASP A 164 0.74 -2.28 5.22
C ASP A 164 1.81 -1.90 4.21
N LEU A 165 2.93 -1.32 4.63
CA LEU A 165 4.05 -1.00 3.75
C LEU A 165 4.77 -2.26 3.27
N LEU A 166 4.98 -3.25 4.15
CA LEU A 166 5.45 -4.58 3.76
C LEU A 166 4.46 -5.21 2.78
N THR A 167 3.16 -5.10 3.06
CA THR A 167 2.09 -5.59 2.20
C THR A 167 2.11 -4.88 0.87
N VAL A 168 2.18 -3.55 0.79
CA VAL A 168 2.26 -2.79 -0.46
C VAL A 168 3.51 -3.14 -1.23
N THR A 169 4.67 -3.17 -0.58
CA THR A 169 5.94 -3.54 -1.22
C THR A 169 5.89 -4.96 -1.76
N PHE A 170 5.34 -5.90 -0.99
CA PHE A 170 5.04 -7.25 -1.44
C PHE A 170 4.08 -7.22 -2.63
N LEU A 171 2.98 -6.47 -2.54
CA LEU A 171 1.88 -6.45 -3.50
C LEU A 171 2.23 -5.85 -4.86
N THR A 172 3.27 -5.07 -4.91
CA THR A 172 3.66 -4.28 -6.08
C THR A 172 4.93 -4.80 -6.71
N ARG A 173 5.90 -5.22 -5.88
CA ARG A 173 7.22 -5.66 -6.31
C ARG A 173 7.33 -7.17 -6.41
N TYR A 174 6.65 -7.91 -5.52
CA TYR A 174 6.82 -9.36 -5.39
C TYR A 174 5.55 -10.16 -5.70
N MET A 175 4.35 -9.57 -5.71
CA MET A 175 3.11 -10.28 -6.05
C MET A 175 3.14 -10.91 -7.43
N LYS A 176 3.80 -10.27 -8.40
CA LYS A 176 3.91 -10.86 -9.75
C LYS A 176 4.80 -12.10 -9.79
N LYS A 177 5.69 -12.26 -8.80
CA LYS A 177 6.68 -13.35 -8.69
C LYS A 177 7.03 -13.63 -7.22
N PRO A 178 6.09 -14.14 -6.41
CA PRO A 178 6.31 -14.36 -4.98
C PRO A 178 7.47 -15.33 -4.70
N LEU A 179 7.78 -16.24 -5.63
CA LEU A 179 8.95 -17.12 -5.56
C LEU A 179 10.27 -16.35 -5.52
N HIS A 180 10.37 -15.15 -6.11
CA HIS A 180 11.62 -14.38 -6.04
C HIS A 180 11.96 -13.92 -4.62
N LEU A 181 10.96 -13.64 -3.78
CA LEU A 181 11.19 -13.21 -2.39
C LEU A 181 11.38 -14.43 -1.49
N PHE A 182 10.37 -15.30 -1.45
CA PHE A 182 10.36 -16.46 -0.56
C PHE A 182 11.37 -17.51 -1.02
N GLY A 183 11.53 -17.73 -2.32
CA GLY A 183 12.54 -18.63 -2.86
C GLY A 183 13.96 -18.18 -2.55
N ALA A 184 14.28 -16.88 -2.64
CA ALA A 184 15.63 -16.39 -2.32
C ALA A 184 15.95 -16.54 -0.82
N VAL A 185 15.03 -16.13 0.06
CA VAL A 185 15.20 -16.26 1.52
C VAL A 185 15.25 -17.73 1.93
N GLY A 186 14.34 -18.54 1.40
CA GLY A 186 14.27 -19.96 1.70
C GLY A 186 15.49 -20.73 1.19
N LEU A 187 16.01 -20.40 0.00
CA LEU A 187 17.24 -20.98 -0.54
C LEU A 187 18.46 -20.63 0.33
N LEU A 188 18.56 -19.37 0.78
CA LEU A 188 19.63 -18.95 1.68
C LEU A 188 19.59 -19.74 2.99
N LEU A 189 18.43 -19.86 3.62
CA LEU A 189 18.26 -20.64 4.86
C LEU A 189 18.58 -22.12 4.65
N PHE A 190 18.12 -22.69 3.53
CA PHE A 190 18.39 -24.08 3.18
C PHE A 190 19.88 -24.32 2.97
N LEU A 191 20.59 -23.44 2.26
CA LEU A 191 22.03 -23.55 2.02
C LEU A 191 22.84 -23.39 3.31
N LEU A 192 22.46 -22.47 4.20
CA LEU A 192 23.10 -22.34 5.51
C LEU A 192 22.92 -23.62 6.35
N GLY A 193 21.70 -24.15 6.39
CA GLY A 193 21.42 -25.42 7.06
C GLY A 193 22.19 -26.59 6.44
N LEU A 194 22.32 -26.62 5.12
CA LEU A 194 23.07 -27.63 4.39
C LEU A 194 24.56 -27.57 4.74
N ILE A 195 25.17 -26.39 4.76
CA ILE A 195 26.58 -26.20 5.13
C ILE A 195 26.84 -26.72 6.55
N VAL A 196 25.96 -26.37 7.51
CA VAL A 196 26.07 -26.85 8.89
C VAL A 196 25.98 -28.38 8.96
N ASN A 197 25.03 -28.99 8.26
CA ASN A 197 24.89 -30.45 8.27
C ASN A 197 26.05 -31.16 7.55
N VAL A 198 26.54 -30.60 6.43
CA VAL A 198 27.73 -31.14 5.72
C VAL A 198 28.95 -31.10 6.63
N TYR A 199 29.15 -30.02 7.39
CA TYR A 199 30.20 -29.95 8.40
C TYR A 199 30.09 -31.09 9.43
N PHE A 200 28.88 -31.39 9.91
CA PHE A 200 28.65 -32.51 10.82
C PHE A 200 28.88 -33.88 10.18
N VAL A 201 28.52 -34.06 8.91
CA VAL A 201 28.82 -35.29 8.15
C VAL A 201 30.33 -35.50 8.07
N VAL A 202 31.11 -34.45 7.81
CA VAL A 202 32.59 -34.53 7.80
C VAL A 202 33.13 -34.91 9.19
N LEU A 203 32.64 -34.28 10.26
CA LEU A 203 33.05 -34.64 11.63
C LEU A 203 32.74 -36.10 11.98
N TRP A 204 31.61 -36.61 11.51
CA TRP A 204 31.23 -38.01 11.70
C TRP A 204 32.20 -38.96 10.98
N PHE A 205 32.58 -38.65 9.73
CA PHE A 205 33.61 -39.42 9.01
C PHE A 205 34.99 -39.38 9.69
N LEU A 206 35.31 -38.30 10.40
CA LEU A 206 36.53 -38.18 11.22
C LEU A 206 36.43 -38.91 12.58
N GLY A 207 35.35 -39.67 12.81
CA GLY A 207 35.16 -40.45 14.03
C GLY A 207 34.70 -39.64 15.25
N GLN A 208 34.30 -38.37 15.06
CA GLN A 208 33.80 -37.56 16.17
C GLN A 208 32.31 -37.82 16.47
N GLY A 209 31.97 -37.84 17.75
CA GLY A 209 30.58 -37.83 18.20
C GLY A 209 29.85 -36.55 17.80
N ILE A 210 28.79 -36.69 17.00
CA ILE A 210 27.91 -35.60 16.55
C ILE A 210 26.68 -35.41 17.45
N TRP A 211 26.39 -36.40 18.31
CA TRP A 211 25.23 -36.41 19.19
C TRP A 211 25.29 -35.30 20.25
N GLY A 212 24.13 -34.73 20.58
CA GLY A 212 23.98 -33.73 21.63
C GLY A 212 24.44 -32.31 21.29
N ARG A 213 24.93 -32.05 20.08
CA ARG A 213 25.34 -30.70 19.66
C ARG A 213 24.13 -29.89 19.17
N PRO A 214 23.74 -28.77 19.82
CA PRO A 214 22.58 -27.96 19.41
C PRO A 214 22.66 -27.44 17.97
N LEU A 215 23.89 -27.27 17.46
CA LEU A 215 24.14 -26.80 16.11
C LEU A 215 23.67 -27.79 15.02
N LEU A 216 23.67 -29.10 15.31
CA LEU A 216 23.12 -30.12 14.40
C LEU A 216 21.60 -29.92 14.23
N LEU A 217 20.89 -29.75 15.35
CA LEU A 217 19.45 -29.46 15.35
C LEU A 217 19.15 -28.14 14.62
N LEU A 218 19.96 -27.10 14.86
CA LEU A 218 19.81 -25.83 14.15
C LEU A 218 19.98 -26.01 12.63
N GLY A 219 20.97 -26.77 12.18
CA GLY A 219 21.19 -27.06 10.77
C GLY A 219 19.98 -27.73 10.12
N VAL A 220 19.44 -28.77 10.75
CA VAL A 220 18.23 -29.47 10.29
C VAL A 220 17.01 -28.53 10.27
N LEU A 221 16.82 -27.73 11.32
CA LEU A 221 15.72 -26.76 11.38
C LEU A 221 15.82 -25.70 10.28
N LEU A 222 17.02 -25.19 9.99
CA LEU A 222 17.25 -24.23 8.91
C LEU A 222 16.90 -24.82 7.54
N MET A 223 17.23 -26.10 7.30
CA MET A 223 16.85 -26.79 6.07
C MET A 223 15.32 -26.95 5.95
N LEU A 224 14.67 -27.39 7.03
CA LEU A 224 13.21 -27.55 7.05
C LEU A 224 12.47 -26.23 6.83
N ILE A 225 12.87 -25.17 7.55
CA ILE A 225 12.29 -23.84 7.40
C ILE A 225 12.59 -23.30 5.99
N GLY A 226 13.81 -23.44 5.49
CA GLY A 226 14.18 -23.01 4.14
C GLY A 226 13.29 -23.65 3.07
N PHE A 227 13.09 -24.97 3.15
CA PHE A 227 12.20 -25.70 2.26
C PHE A 227 10.73 -25.26 2.38
N GLN A 228 10.22 -25.06 3.60
CA GLN A 228 8.85 -24.57 3.84
C GLN A 228 8.63 -23.18 3.25
N VAL A 229 9.61 -22.28 3.39
CA VAL A 229 9.54 -20.92 2.82
C VAL A 229 9.53 -20.98 1.29
N ILE A 230 10.40 -21.80 0.67
CA ILE A 230 10.38 -22.01 -0.80
C ILE A 230 9.00 -22.53 -1.25
N SER A 231 8.48 -23.54 -0.56
CA SER A 231 7.18 -24.16 -0.87
C SER A 231 6.04 -23.14 -0.77
N THR A 232 6.06 -22.28 0.25
CA THR A 232 5.09 -21.19 0.41
C THR A 232 5.18 -20.18 -0.73
N GLY A 233 6.38 -19.86 -1.18
CA GLY A 233 6.60 -19.01 -2.37
C GLY A 233 6.01 -19.60 -3.64
N LEU A 234 6.21 -20.90 -3.87
CA LEU A 234 5.65 -21.62 -5.01
C LEU A 234 4.12 -21.66 -4.98
N ILE A 235 3.52 -21.95 -3.82
CA ILE A 235 2.07 -21.89 -3.63
C ILE A 235 1.55 -20.48 -3.93
N GLY A 236 2.24 -19.44 -3.45
CA GLY A 236 1.93 -18.07 -3.78
C GLY A 236 1.93 -17.80 -5.29
N GLU A 237 2.92 -18.33 -6.01
CA GLU A 237 3.07 -18.16 -7.47
C GLU A 237 1.88 -18.80 -8.21
N ILE A 238 1.46 -19.99 -7.76
CA ILE A 238 0.30 -20.71 -8.30
C ILE A 238 -1.00 -19.92 -8.03
N ILE A 239 -1.19 -19.40 -6.81
CA ILE A 239 -2.40 -18.62 -6.47
C ILE A 239 -2.49 -17.35 -7.32
N VAL A 240 -1.37 -16.64 -7.50
CA VAL A 240 -1.34 -15.42 -8.31
C VAL A 240 -1.60 -15.74 -9.77
N SER A 241 -0.95 -16.77 -10.31
CA SER A 241 -1.14 -17.17 -11.72
C SER A 241 -2.55 -17.72 -11.98
N SER A 242 -3.20 -18.30 -10.97
CA SER A 242 -4.58 -18.81 -11.06
C SER A 242 -5.65 -17.73 -10.89
N ARG A 243 -5.35 -16.55 -10.32
CA ARG A 243 -6.33 -15.47 -10.19
C ARG A 243 -6.53 -14.75 -11.53
N GLY A 244 -7.57 -15.16 -12.26
CA GLY A 244 -8.21 -14.31 -13.27
C GLY A 244 -8.69 -13.01 -12.62
N ARG A 245 -8.24 -11.88 -13.16
CA ARG A 245 -8.62 -10.52 -12.73
C ARG A 245 -10.13 -10.29 -12.89
N THR A 246 -10.94 -10.60 -11.89
CA THR A 246 -12.31 -10.06 -11.74
C THR A 246 -12.87 -10.50 -10.40
N ASP A 247 -12.73 -9.66 -9.37
CA ASP A 247 -13.70 -9.61 -8.28
C ASP A 247 -13.61 -8.22 -7.66
N ASP A 248 -14.57 -7.35 -7.99
CA ASP A 248 -14.71 -6.06 -7.33
C ASP A 248 -15.05 -6.34 -5.84
N GLU A 249 -14.23 -5.83 -4.90
CA GLU A 249 -14.39 -6.03 -3.44
C GLU A 249 -15.71 -5.46 -2.84
N TYR A 250 -16.59 -4.91 -3.68
CA TYR A 250 -17.80 -4.21 -3.26
C TYR A 250 -19.01 -4.56 -4.14
N SER A 251 -20.18 -4.56 -3.52
CA SER A 251 -21.47 -4.74 -4.20
C SER A 251 -22.29 -3.46 -4.11
N ILE A 252 -22.69 -2.94 -5.26
CA ILE A 252 -23.48 -1.71 -5.36
C ILE A 252 -24.96 -2.05 -5.15
N LYS A 253 -25.60 -1.31 -4.24
CA LYS A 253 -27.04 -1.40 -3.97
C LYS A 253 -27.83 -0.55 -4.95
N ARG A 254 -27.38 0.68 -5.18
CA ARG A 254 -28.08 1.69 -5.96
C ARG A 254 -27.11 2.72 -6.52
N PHE A 255 -27.40 3.17 -7.74
CA PHE A 255 -26.85 4.38 -8.34
C PHE A 255 -27.85 5.52 -8.25
N LEU A 256 -27.33 6.72 -8.01
CA LEU A 256 -28.04 7.99 -8.15
C LEU A 256 -27.39 8.70 -9.33
N GLU A 257 -28.00 8.55 -10.51
CA GLU A 257 -27.61 9.14 -11.79
C GLU A 257 -28.64 10.12 -12.31
#